data_AF-A0A424YNT0-F1
#
_entry.id   AF-A0A424YNT0-F1
#
_cell.length_a   1.000
_cell.length_b   1.000
_cell.length_c   1.000
_cell.angle_alpha   90.00
_cell.angle_beta   90.00
_cell.angle_gamma   90.00
#
_symmetry.space_group_name_H-M   'P 1'
#
loop_
_entity.id
_entity.type
_entity.pdbx_description
1 polymer ?
#
loop_
_entity_poly.entity_id
_entity_poly.type
_entity_poly.pdbx_seq_one_letter_code
_entity_poly.pdbx_strand_id
1 'polypeptide(L)'
;MFYYALPFTIDEDKARAIFRRWTAGPLMAKELEKGAEIVSFDKIYFPVYQFKRDVDGREKVEIRPAKGTTLAGMQELKIPPGDITLYDASFNTGDARVEDVEINMDAYLEDLPGTGKEQALIYFPIYQITYRFNNEEYTAVLDGSGGAVYTSTFPTRSSFPYAMVAGVGFGIAFVGALLGGMVDAIFFILVLIGLGVSIFLGHRVTKEA
;
A
#
# COMPACT_ATOMS: atom_id res chain seq x y z
N MET A 1 26.96 16.27 8.35
CA MET A 1 25.93 15.37 7.80
C MET A 1 26.58 14.05 7.46
N PHE A 2 26.04 12.94 7.93
CA PHE A 2 26.52 11.60 7.61
C PHE A 2 25.81 11.05 6.38
N TYR A 3 26.50 10.21 5.62
CA TYR A 3 25.99 9.54 4.43
C TYR A 3 25.99 8.04 4.68
N TYR A 4 24.81 7.44 4.62
CA TYR A 4 24.66 6.02 4.85
C TYR A 4 23.85 5.35 3.74
N ALA A 5 23.95 4.03 3.67
CA ALA A 5 23.10 3.20 2.84
C ALA A 5 22.71 1.94 3.60
N LEU A 6 21.48 1.47 3.37
CA LEU A 6 21.06 0.15 3.83
C LEU A 6 21.33 -0.87 2.72
N PRO A 7 21.91 -2.04 3.02
CA PRO A 7 22.10 -3.07 2.00
C PRO A 7 20.75 -3.65 1.53
N PHE A 8 20.70 -4.09 0.27
CA PHE A 8 19.64 -5.00 -0.17
C PHE A 8 19.83 -6.36 0.52
N THR A 9 19.06 -6.62 1.58
CA THR A 9 19.04 -7.93 2.26
C THR A 9 18.11 -8.90 1.54
N ILE A 10 17.17 -8.37 0.76
CA ILE A 10 16.23 -9.10 -0.09
C ILE A 10 16.73 -9.02 -1.53
N ASP A 11 17.12 -10.16 -2.09
CA ASP A 11 17.45 -10.33 -3.49
C ASP A 11 16.20 -10.23 -4.40
N GLU A 12 16.42 -10.11 -5.71
CA GLU A 12 15.36 -9.88 -6.69
C GLU A 12 14.33 -11.02 -6.72
N ASP A 13 14.79 -12.28 -6.65
CA ASP A 13 13.91 -13.45 -6.66
C ASP A 13 12.97 -13.47 -5.45
N LYS A 14 13.51 -13.18 -4.26
CA LYS A 14 12.70 -13.03 -3.04
C LYS A 14 11.76 -11.83 -3.13
N ALA A 15 12.20 -10.70 -3.68
CA ALA A 15 11.36 -9.53 -3.85
C ALA A 15 10.16 -9.83 -4.76
N ARG A 16 10.38 -10.53 -5.88
CA ARG A 16 9.30 -11.00 -6.78
C ARG A 16 8.35 -11.96 -6.05
N ALA A 17 8.87 -12.87 -5.23
CA ALA A 17 8.03 -13.78 -4.44
C ALA A 17 7.21 -13.04 -3.38
N ILE A 18 7.77 -12.03 -2.71
CA ILE A 18 7.06 -11.18 -1.75
C ILE A 18 5.95 -10.40 -2.46
N PHE A 19 6.25 -9.78 -3.61
CA PHE A 19 5.26 -9.06 -4.40
C PHE A 19 4.11 -9.98 -4.83
N ARG A 20 4.41 -11.20 -5.31
CA ARG A 20 3.39 -12.20 -5.64
C ARG A 20 2.54 -12.60 -4.44
N ARG A 21 3.14 -12.77 -3.26
CA ARG A 21 2.37 -13.05 -2.04
C ARG A 21 1.48 -11.87 -1.66
N TRP A 22 1.97 -10.64 -1.86
CA TRP A 22 1.20 -9.44 -1.61
C TRP A 22 -0.01 -9.31 -2.55
N THR A 23 0.13 -9.65 -3.84
CA THR A 23 -1.00 -9.67 -4.80
C THR A 23 -2.05 -10.75 -4.50
N ALA A 24 -1.69 -11.78 -3.73
CA ALA A 24 -2.62 -12.78 -3.18
C ALA A 24 -3.28 -12.36 -1.85
N GLY A 25 -3.05 -11.13 -1.38
CA GLY A 25 -3.58 -10.64 -0.11
C GLY A 25 -5.11 -10.55 -0.07
N PRO A 26 -5.72 -10.59 1.13
CA PRO A 26 -7.19 -10.62 1.28
C PRO A 26 -7.91 -9.37 0.75
N LEU A 27 -7.22 -8.22 0.73
CA LEU A 27 -7.75 -6.95 0.21
C LEU A 27 -7.65 -6.84 -1.31
N MET A 28 -6.84 -7.68 -1.95
CA MET A 28 -6.54 -7.59 -3.38
C MET A 28 -7.72 -8.04 -4.23
N ALA A 29 -7.78 -7.49 -5.45
CA ALA A 29 -8.73 -7.92 -6.45
C ALA A 29 -8.61 -9.43 -6.71
N LYS A 30 -9.74 -10.05 -7.03
CA LYS A 30 -9.79 -11.47 -7.37
C LYS A 30 -8.89 -11.74 -8.58
N GLU A 31 -8.16 -12.85 -8.55
CA GLU A 31 -7.18 -13.25 -9.57
C GLU A 31 -6.01 -12.27 -9.78
N LEU A 32 -5.81 -11.25 -8.93
CA LEU A 32 -4.66 -10.35 -9.07
C LEU A 32 -3.34 -11.11 -9.06
N GLU A 33 -3.20 -12.13 -8.21
CA GLU A 33 -1.99 -12.97 -8.17
C GLU A 33 -1.65 -13.60 -9.53
N LYS A 34 -2.65 -14.06 -10.29
CA LYS A 34 -2.44 -14.75 -11.57
C LYS A 34 -2.47 -13.82 -12.77
N GLY A 35 -3.21 -12.72 -12.66
CA GLY A 35 -3.45 -11.78 -13.75
C GLY A 35 -2.53 -10.56 -13.74
N ALA A 36 -1.75 -10.32 -12.67
CA ALA A 36 -0.79 -9.23 -12.63
C ALA A 36 0.40 -9.53 -13.56
N GLU A 37 0.61 -8.67 -14.54
CA GLU A 37 1.77 -8.69 -15.43
C GLU A 37 2.77 -7.64 -14.95
N ILE A 38 3.99 -8.05 -14.57
CA ILE A 38 5.05 -7.10 -14.19
C ILE A 38 5.58 -6.45 -15.48
N VAL A 39 5.44 -5.12 -15.56
CA VAL A 39 5.90 -4.28 -16.68
C VAL A 39 7.34 -3.82 -16.45
N SER A 40 7.67 -3.36 -15.24
CA SER A 40 9.03 -3.02 -14.83
C SER A 40 9.33 -3.47 -13.40
N PHE A 41 10.61 -3.69 -13.12
CA PHE A 41 11.09 -4.12 -11.82
C PHE A 41 12.44 -3.46 -11.55
N ASP A 42 12.40 -2.24 -11.02
CA ASP A 42 13.56 -1.37 -10.93
C ASP A 42 14.14 -1.43 -9.51
N LYS A 43 15.41 -1.78 -9.42
CA LYS A 43 16.17 -1.81 -8.16
C LYS A 43 16.82 -0.46 -7.92
N ILE A 44 16.45 0.21 -6.82
CA ILE A 44 16.75 1.63 -6.61
C ILE A 44 17.27 1.89 -5.20
N TYR A 45 18.29 2.74 -5.09
CA TYR A 45 18.68 3.40 -3.86
C TYR A 45 18.02 4.78 -3.78
N PHE A 46 16.95 4.88 -3.01
CA PHE A 46 16.16 6.10 -2.88
C PHE A 46 16.66 6.96 -1.71
N PRO A 47 17.02 8.24 -1.92
CA PRO A 47 17.61 9.07 -0.88
C PRO A 47 16.54 9.62 0.08
N VAL A 48 16.76 9.43 1.38
CA VAL A 48 15.93 9.95 2.46
C VAL A 48 16.78 10.61 3.53
N TYR A 49 16.26 11.66 4.14
CA TYR A 49 16.83 12.26 5.34
C TYR A 49 16.28 11.59 6.59
N GLN A 50 17.18 11.33 7.53
CA GLN A 50 16.84 10.95 8.90
C GLN A 50 17.20 12.09 9.85
N PHE A 51 16.21 12.50 10.64
CA PHE A 51 16.38 13.50 11.69
C PHE A 51 16.12 12.87 13.05
N LYS A 52 17.14 12.80 13.91
CA LYS A 52 16.95 12.48 15.33
C LYS A 52 16.75 13.78 16.11
N ARG A 53 15.64 13.86 16.85
CA ARG A 53 15.23 15.04 17.61
C ARG A 53 15.02 14.69 19.08
N ASP A 54 15.31 15.63 19.97
CA ASP A 54 14.82 15.60 21.35
C ASP A 54 13.51 16.38 21.44
N VAL A 55 12.41 15.69 21.72
CA VAL A 55 11.09 16.30 21.95
C VAL A 55 10.68 15.98 23.38
N ASP A 56 10.69 16.97 24.25
CA ASP A 56 10.31 16.86 25.67
C ASP A 56 11.08 15.76 26.43
N GLY A 57 12.39 15.63 26.18
CA GLY A 57 13.25 14.63 26.81
C GLY A 57 13.14 13.24 26.19
N ARG A 58 12.40 13.09 25.08
CA ARG A 58 12.26 11.82 24.34
C ARG A 58 12.91 11.94 22.97
N GLU A 59 13.65 10.91 22.59
CA GLU A 59 14.20 10.82 21.24
C GLU A 59 13.10 10.44 20.24
N LYS A 60 12.96 11.24 19.18
CA LYS A 60 12.06 11.00 18.06
C LYS A 60 12.86 10.97 16.76
N VAL A 61 12.59 9.98 15.92
CA VAL A 61 13.17 9.86 14.58
C VAL A 61 12.11 10.26 13.55
N GLU A 62 12.44 11.24 12.72
CA GLU A 62 11.61 11.68 11.59
C GLU A 62 12.35 11.37 10.29
N ILE A 63 11.65 10.75 9.34
CA ILE A 63 12.18 10.43 8.00
C ILE A 63 11.47 11.29 6.96
N ARG A 64 12.24 11.87 6.03
CA ARG A 64 11.70 12.67 4.91
C ARG A 64 12.40 12.29 3.61
N PRO A 65 11.70 12.24 2.47
CA PRO A 65 12.34 12.09 1.18
C PRO A 65 13.37 13.20 0.91
N ALA A 66 14.48 12.86 0.29
CA ALA A 66 15.44 13.85 -0.22
C ALA A 66 15.26 14.08 -1.73
N LYS A 67 14.24 13.46 -2.34
CA LYS A 67 13.87 13.58 -3.75
C LYS A 67 12.35 13.73 -3.86
N GLY A 68 11.89 14.57 -4.80
CA GLY A 68 10.46 14.70 -5.10
C GLY A 68 9.92 13.37 -5.61
N THR A 69 8.86 12.84 -5.00
CA THR A 69 8.37 11.50 -5.34
C THR A 69 6.88 11.34 -5.15
N THR A 70 6.25 10.61 -6.07
CA THR A 70 4.88 10.10 -5.98
C THR A 70 4.85 8.63 -5.55
N LEU A 71 6.03 8.04 -5.30
CA LEU A 71 6.17 6.66 -4.85
C LEU A 71 5.50 6.46 -3.50
N ALA A 72 4.66 5.44 -3.43
CA ALA A 72 3.90 5.11 -2.25
C ALA A 72 4.80 4.76 -1.06
N GLY A 73 4.39 5.16 0.14
CA GLY A 73 5.11 4.85 1.38
C GLY A 73 6.41 5.63 1.61
N MET A 74 6.92 6.36 0.61
CA MET A 74 8.19 7.10 0.76
C MET A 74 8.07 8.30 1.72
N GLN A 75 6.88 8.89 1.85
CA GLN A 75 6.63 10.02 2.76
C GLN A 75 6.53 9.60 4.24
N GLU A 76 6.18 8.34 4.51
CA GLU A 76 5.99 7.78 5.86
C GLU A 76 6.92 6.60 6.11
N LEU A 77 8.07 6.61 5.44
CA LEU A 77 9.02 5.52 5.48
C LEU A 77 9.56 5.34 6.90
N LYS A 78 9.57 4.10 7.38
CA LYS A 78 10.26 3.73 8.61
C LYS A 78 11.52 2.99 8.23
N ILE A 79 12.66 3.52 8.65
CA ILE A 79 13.94 2.83 8.48
C ILE A 79 14.01 1.73 9.54
N PRO A 80 14.09 0.45 9.16
CA PRO A 80 14.19 -0.63 10.13
C PRO A 80 15.51 -0.51 10.90
N PRO A 81 15.52 -0.89 12.19
CA PRO A 81 16.77 -1.04 12.91
C PRO A 81 17.57 -2.16 12.24
N GLY A 82 18.79 -1.85 11.78
CA GLY A 82 19.61 -2.78 11.03
C GLY A 82 21.00 -2.21 10.73
N ASP A 83 21.77 -2.97 9.96
CA ASP A 83 23.15 -2.62 9.58
C ASP A 83 23.15 -1.47 8.56
N ILE A 84 22.99 -0.26 9.07
CA ILE A 84 23.25 0.97 8.33
C ILE A 84 24.76 1.04 8.09
N THR A 85 25.17 1.09 6.82
CA THR A 85 26.57 1.13 6.42
C THR A 85 26.94 2.52 5.91
N LEU A 86 28.22 2.90 6.05
CA LEU A 86 28.72 4.15 5.49
C LEU A 86 28.58 4.12 3.97
N TYR A 87 28.02 5.18 3.40
CA TYR A 87 27.95 5.35 1.95
C TYR A 87 29.12 6.21 1.49
N ASP A 88 30.14 5.54 0.94
CA ASP A 88 31.34 6.15 0.36
C ASP A 88 31.69 5.52 -0.99
N ALA A 89 32.83 5.90 -1.59
CA ALA A 89 33.25 5.38 -2.89
C ALA A 89 33.50 3.86 -2.94
N SER A 90 33.58 3.19 -1.78
CA SER A 90 33.73 1.73 -1.68
C SER A 90 32.40 0.99 -1.58
N PHE A 91 31.29 1.70 -1.37
CA PHE A 91 29.97 1.08 -1.26
C PHE A 91 29.54 0.46 -2.60
N ASN A 92 29.32 -0.85 -2.61
CA ASN A 92 28.89 -1.56 -3.80
C ASN A 92 27.37 -1.44 -3.98
N THR A 93 26.94 -0.66 -4.96
CA THR A 93 25.53 -0.49 -5.32
C THR A 93 25.00 -1.67 -6.14
N GLY A 94 25.87 -2.57 -6.60
CA GLY A 94 25.52 -3.64 -7.52
C GLY A 94 24.94 -3.08 -8.81
N ASP A 95 23.80 -3.64 -9.21
CA ASP A 95 22.95 -3.21 -10.33
C ASP A 95 21.88 -2.18 -9.95
N ALA A 96 21.83 -1.76 -8.68
CA ALA A 96 20.83 -0.80 -8.23
C ALA A 96 21.15 0.61 -8.74
N ARG A 97 20.11 1.28 -9.26
CA ARG A 97 20.19 2.68 -9.66
C ARG A 97 20.17 3.56 -8.43
N VAL A 98 21.15 4.46 -8.28
CA VAL A 98 21.17 5.45 -7.20
C VAL A 98 20.45 6.70 -7.67
N GLU A 99 19.46 7.15 -6.89
CA GLU A 99 18.73 8.37 -7.17
C GLU A 99 19.44 9.58 -6.55
N ASP A 100 19.51 10.67 -7.31
CA ASP A 100 20.08 11.92 -6.84
C ASP A 100 19.17 12.62 -5.81
N VAL A 101 19.80 13.41 -4.94
CA VAL A 101 19.13 14.32 -4.01
C VAL A 101 18.65 15.55 -4.78
N GLU A 102 17.37 15.87 -4.65
CA GLU A 102 16.73 17.03 -5.31
C GLU A 102 16.19 18.05 -4.32
N ILE A 103 15.86 17.62 -3.09
CA ILE A 103 15.32 18.48 -2.04
C ILE A 103 16.42 18.74 -1.02
N ASN A 104 16.74 20.01 -0.79
CA ASN A 104 17.70 20.39 0.24
C ASN A 104 17.13 20.15 1.64
N MET A 105 17.99 19.69 2.55
CA MET A 105 17.63 19.40 3.93
C MET A 105 16.98 20.59 4.67
N ASP A 106 17.42 21.82 4.36
CA ASP A 106 16.93 23.05 4.99
C ASP A 106 15.41 23.23 4.83
N ALA A 107 14.83 22.67 3.75
CA ALA A 107 13.40 22.71 3.49
C ALA A 107 12.56 22.02 4.59
N TYR A 108 13.16 21.17 5.42
CA TYR A 108 12.48 20.46 6.49
C TYR A 108 12.77 21.02 7.89
N LEU A 109 13.85 21.78 8.07
CA LEU A 109 14.38 22.09 9.40
C LEU A 109 13.43 22.94 10.25
N GLU A 110 12.66 23.83 9.62
CA GLU A 110 11.71 24.72 10.31
C GLU A 110 10.49 23.98 10.87
N ASP A 111 10.07 22.91 10.21
CA ASP A 111 8.88 22.12 10.59
C ASP A 111 9.20 21.00 11.58
N LEU A 112 10.49 20.77 11.91
CA LEU A 112 10.90 19.70 12.79
C LEU A 112 10.76 20.08 14.28
N PRO A 113 10.07 19.24 15.08
CA PRO A 113 9.86 19.53 16.49
C PRO A 113 11.15 19.40 17.31
N GLY A 114 11.15 20.02 18.48
CA GLY A 114 12.18 19.82 19.50
C GLY A 114 13.57 20.32 19.09
N THR A 115 14.61 19.75 19.70
CA THR A 115 16.02 20.11 19.41
C THR A 115 16.72 19.05 18.55
N GLY A 116 17.62 19.47 17.67
CA GLY A 116 18.33 18.55 16.78
C GLY A 116 19.43 17.78 17.49
N LYS A 117 19.45 16.46 17.36
CA LYS A 117 20.56 15.60 17.83
C LYS A 117 21.44 15.12 16.70
N GLU A 118 20.85 14.54 15.66
CA GLU A 118 21.57 13.92 14.55
C GLU A 118 20.82 14.11 13.23
N GLN A 119 21.57 14.26 12.14
CA GLN A 119 21.07 14.38 10.78
C GLN A 119 21.91 13.51 9.84
N ALA A 120 21.24 12.70 9.04
CA ALA A 120 21.89 11.83 8.06
C ALA A 120 21.11 11.79 6.75
N LEU A 121 21.84 11.67 5.65
CA LEU A 121 21.29 11.22 4.37
C LEU A 121 21.47 9.70 4.29
N ILE A 122 20.39 9.00 3.99
CA ILE A 122 20.35 7.54 3.91
C ILE A 122 19.83 7.14 2.54
N TYR A 123 20.60 6.34 1.80
CA TYR A 123 20.15 5.67 0.59
C TYR A 123 19.40 4.39 0.96
N PHE A 124 18.09 4.44 0.83
CA PHE A 124 17.19 3.37 1.21
C PHE A 124 16.92 2.42 0.03
N PRO A 125 17.14 1.10 0.17
CA PRO A 125 16.96 0.14 -0.91
C PRO A 125 15.48 -0.12 -1.15
N ILE A 126 15.02 0.12 -2.37
CA ILE A 126 13.66 -0.19 -2.81
C ILE A 126 13.66 -0.97 -4.12
N TYR A 127 12.61 -1.76 -4.32
CA TYR A 127 12.20 -2.23 -5.64
C TYR A 127 10.94 -1.47 -6.04
N GLN A 128 11.02 -0.71 -7.12
CA GLN A 128 9.86 -0.09 -7.75
C GLN A 128 9.30 -1.07 -8.78
N ILE A 129 8.05 -1.47 -8.59
CA ILE A 129 7.38 -2.50 -9.37
C ILE A 129 6.20 -1.87 -10.08
N THR A 130 6.31 -1.70 -11.39
CA THR A 130 5.16 -1.34 -12.22
C THR A 130 4.53 -2.60 -12.77
N TYR A 131 3.22 -2.76 -12.58
CA TYR A 131 2.49 -3.93 -13.03
C TYR A 131 1.14 -3.54 -13.64
N ARG A 132 0.65 -4.36 -14.56
CA ARG A 132 -0.63 -4.18 -15.24
C ARG A 132 -1.64 -5.23 -14.78
N PHE A 133 -2.87 -4.81 -14.54
CA PHE A 133 -4.00 -5.69 -14.26
C PHE A 133 -5.27 -5.08 -14.85
N ASN A 134 -6.09 -5.88 -15.53
CA ASN A 134 -7.32 -5.41 -16.21
C ASN A 134 -7.11 -4.17 -17.09
N ASN A 135 -5.98 -4.11 -17.81
CA ASN A 135 -5.63 -3.02 -18.72
C ASN A 135 -5.35 -1.65 -18.04
N GLU A 136 -5.14 -1.65 -16.72
CA GLU A 136 -4.71 -0.49 -15.92
C GLU A 136 -3.33 -0.77 -15.31
N GLU A 137 -2.49 0.26 -15.23
CA GLU A 137 -1.14 0.17 -14.65
C GLU A 137 -1.12 0.70 -13.21
N TYR A 138 -0.40 -0.02 -12.37
CA TYR A 138 -0.26 0.27 -10.95
C TYR A 138 1.22 0.22 -10.57
N THR A 139 1.57 0.93 -9.50
CA THR A 139 2.92 0.94 -8.96
C THR A 139 2.91 0.49 -7.51
N ALA A 140 3.79 -0.45 -7.19
CA ALA A 140 4.12 -0.85 -5.84
C ALA A 140 5.59 -0.57 -5.55
N VAL A 141 5.89 -0.26 -4.30
CA VAL A 141 7.25 -0.09 -3.81
C VAL A 141 7.48 -1.12 -2.72
N LEU A 142 8.50 -1.96 -2.91
CA LEU A 142 8.91 -2.94 -1.93
C LEU A 142 10.21 -2.47 -1.26
N ASP A 143 10.22 -2.47 0.07
CA ASP A 143 11.41 -2.24 0.88
C ASP A 143 12.41 -3.40 0.70
N GLY A 144 13.56 -3.12 0.10
CA GLY A 144 14.61 -4.09 -0.19
C GLY A 144 15.40 -4.57 1.03
N SER A 145 15.15 -4.00 2.21
CA SER A 145 15.76 -4.38 3.49
C SER A 145 14.79 -5.15 4.42
N GLY A 146 13.52 -4.73 4.48
CA GLY A 146 12.51 -5.28 5.39
C GLY A 146 11.36 -6.04 4.71
N GLY A 147 11.17 -5.88 3.39
CA GLY A 147 10.17 -6.61 2.61
C GLY A 147 8.73 -6.08 2.75
N ALA A 148 8.56 -4.91 3.38
CA ALA A 148 7.28 -4.22 3.38
C ALA A 148 6.91 -3.76 1.96
N VAL A 149 5.61 -3.82 1.61
CA VAL A 149 5.10 -3.38 0.31
C VAL A 149 4.17 -2.19 0.50
N TYR A 150 4.41 -1.13 -0.26
CA TYR A 150 3.70 0.14 -0.21
C TYR A 150 3.06 0.43 -1.57
N THR A 151 1.80 0.89 -1.55
CA THR A 151 1.03 1.26 -2.74
C THR A 151 0.13 2.45 -2.44
N SER A 152 -0.01 3.38 -3.39
CA SER A 152 -0.94 4.51 -3.29
C SER A 152 -2.31 4.13 -3.81
N THR A 153 -2.33 3.36 -4.90
CA THR A 153 -3.52 2.77 -5.51
C THR A 153 -3.20 1.33 -5.90
N PHE A 154 -4.19 0.45 -5.79
CA PHE A 154 -4.06 -0.96 -6.16
C PHE A 154 -5.44 -1.56 -6.44
N PRO A 155 -5.51 -2.63 -7.26
CA PRO A 155 -6.75 -3.35 -7.50
C PRO A 155 -7.30 -3.92 -6.20
N THR A 156 -8.46 -3.43 -5.76
CA THR A 156 -9.16 -3.95 -4.59
C THR A 156 -10.29 -4.89 -5.00
N ARG A 157 -10.69 -5.76 -4.06
CA ARG A 157 -11.85 -6.62 -4.27
C ARG A 157 -13.11 -5.78 -4.46
N SER A 158 -13.82 -5.99 -5.57
CA SER A 158 -15.08 -5.29 -5.86
C SER A 158 -16.15 -5.61 -4.81
N SER A 159 -16.72 -4.57 -4.22
CA SER A 159 -17.91 -4.66 -3.34
C SER A 159 -19.22 -4.66 -4.12
N PHE A 160 -19.17 -4.42 -5.44
CA PHE A 160 -20.36 -4.28 -6.28
C PHE A 160 -21.30 -5.49 -6.24
N PRO A 161 -20.83 -6.75 -6.30
CA PRO A 161 -21.72 -7.91 -6.17
C PRO A 161 -22.49 -7.92 -4.85
N TYR A 162 -21.86 -7.55 -3.74
CA TYR A 162 -22.51 -7.47 -2.43
C TYR A 162 -23.52 -6.33 -2.36
N ALA A 163 -23.19 -5.17 -2.93
CA ALA A 163 -24.11 -4.04 -3.02
C ALA A 163 -25.35 -4.38 -3.87
N MET A 164 -25.18 -5.10 -4.97
CA MET A 164 -26.28 -5.59 -5.81
C MET A 164 -27.19 -6.55 -5.05
N VAL A 165 -26.61 -7.51 -4.31
CA VAL A 165 -27.39 -8.44 -3.46
C VAL A 165 -28.23 -7.68 -2.43
N ALA A 166 -27.61 -6.73 -1.72
CA ALA A 166 -28.30 -5.91 -0.73
C ALA A 166 -29.41 -5.05 -1.37
N GLY A 167 -29.13 -4.42 -2.52
CA GLY A 167 -30.06 -3.57 -3.24
C GLY A 167 -31.30 -4.33 -3.74
N VAL A 168 -31.12 -5.52 -4.31
CA VAL A 168 -32.23 -6.35 -4.81
C VAL A 168 -33.13 -6.79 -3.67
N GLY A 169 -32.57 -7.36 -2.60
CA GLY A 169 -33.38 -7.82 -1.48
C GLY A 169 -34.06 -6.68 -0.72
N PHE A 170 -33.36 -5.55 -0.54
CA PHE A 170 -33.94 -4.34 0.01
C PHE A 170 -35.11 -3.84 -0.84
N GLY A 171 -34.95 -3.77 -2.17
CA GLY A 171 -36.01 -3.32 -3.07
C GLY A 171 -37.29 -4.17 -2.96
N ILE A 172 -37.15 -5.50 -2.94
CA ILE A 172 -38.28 -6.42 -2.79
C ILE A 172 -38.96 -6.21 -1.43
N ALA A 173 -38.18 -6.15 -0.35
CA ALA A 173 -38.72 -5.97 0.99
C ALA A 173 -39.38 -4.60 1.17
N PHE A 174 -38.80 -3.54 0.60
CA PHE A 174 -39.33 -2.19 0.65
C PHE A 174 -40.69 -2.09 -0.07
N VAL A 175 -40.81 -2.66 -1.27
CA VAL A 175 -42.09 -2.75 -1.99
C VAL A 175 -43.10 -3.56 -1.19
N GLY A 176 -42.67 -4.68 -0.59
CA GLY A 176 -43.51 -5.49 0.29
C GLY A 176 -44.08 -4.72 1.49
N ALA A 177 -43.22 -3.97 2.17
CA ALA A 177 -43.62 -3.17 3.32
C ALA A 177 -44.57 -2.02 2.92
N LEU A 178 -44.30 -1.33 1.80
CA LEU A 178 -45.17 -0.27 1.28
C LEU A 178 -46.56 -0.80 0.92
N LEU A 179 -46.64 -1.87 0.12
CA LEU A 179 -47.92 -2.47 -0.27
C LEU A 179 -48.64 -3.11 0.94
N GLY A 180 -47.88 -3.68 1.89
CA GLY A 180 -48.40 -4.21 3.14
C GLY A 180 -49.11 -3.16 4.00
N GLY A 181 -48.55 -1.95 4.06
CA GLY A 181 -49.11 -0.83 4.81
C GLY A 181 -50.21 -0.06 4.08
N MET A 182 -50.21 -0.04 2.75
CA MET A 182 -51.10 0.81 1.95
C MET A 182 -52.24 0.06 1.23
N VAL A 183 -52.06 -1.22 0.92
CA VAL A 183 -52.98 -1.99 0.06
C VAL A 183 -53.58 -3.17 0.81
N ASP A 184 -52.76 -4.14 1.20
CA ASP A 184 -53.21 -5.35 1.90
C ASP A 184 -52.06 -6.00 2.68
N ALA A 185 -52.34 -6.47 3.90
CA ALA A 185 -51.35 -7.11 4.76
C ALA A 185 -50.67 -8.35 4.13
N ILE A 186 -51.29 -9.02 3.15
CA ILE A 186 -50.69 -10.16 2.45
C ILE A 186 -49.35 -9.82 1.80
N PHE A 187 -49.14 -8.56 1.40
CA PHE A 187 -47.90 -8.12 0.75
C PHE A 187 -46.69 -8.08 1.69
N PHE A 188 -46.87 -8.15 3.01
CA PHE A 188 -45.74 -8.29 3.95
C PHE A 188 -44.94 -9.58 3.72
N ILE A 189 -45.49 -10.59 3.03
CA ILE A 189 -44.75 -11.79 2.64
C ILE A 189 -43.52 -11.46 1.76
N LEU A 190 -43.58 -10.38 0.97
CA LEU A 190 -42.46 -9.94 0.13
C LEU A 190 -41.26 -9.47 0.95
N VAL A 191 -41.45 -9.04 2.20
CA VAL A 191 -40.35 -8.72 3.13
C VAL A 191 -39.53 -9.97 3.42
N LEU A 192 -40.19 -11.09 3.71
CA LEU A 192 -39.53 -12.37 3.96
C LEU A 192 -38.86 -12.91 2.69
N ILE A 193 -39.49 -12.72 1.52
CA ILE A 193 -38.89 -13.08 0.23
C ILE A 193 -37.65 -12.24 -0.05
N GLY A 194 -37.68 -10.92 0.18
CA GLY A 194 -36.52 -10.04 0.03
C GLY A 194 -35.34 -10.46 0.90
N LEU A 195 -35.59 -10.83 2.16
CA LEU A 195 -34.57 -11.40 3.06
C LEU A 195 -34.03 -12.74 2.55
N GLY A 196 -34.92 -13.64 2.12
CA GLY A 196 -34.54 -14.95 1.57
C GLY A 196 -33.66 -14.82 0.31
N VAL A 197 -34.01 -13.91 -0.59
CA VAL A 197 -33.23 -13.61 -1.81
C VAL A 197 -31.85 -13.06 -1.46
N SER A 198 -31.75 -12.12 -0.51
CA SER A 198 -30.46 -11.60 -0.04
C SER A 198 -29.55 -12.70 0.50
N ILE A 199 -30.09 -13.61 1.34
CA ILE A 199 -29.32 -14.71 1.92
C ILE A 199 -28.86 -15.68 0.84
N PHE A 200 -29.76 -16.04 -0.09
CA PHE A 200 -29.45 -16.98 -1.16
C PHE A 200 -28.39 -16.44 -2.12
N LEU A 201 -28.56 -15.20 -2.60
CA LEU A 201 -27.59 -14.57 -3.49
C LEU A 201 -26.28 -14.24 -2.78
N GLY A 202 -26.32 -13.84 -1.50
CA GLY A 202 -25.13 -13.61 -0.70
C GLY A 202 -24.25 -14.86 -0.60
N HIS A 203 -24.84 -16.04 -0.38
CA HIS A 203 -24.11 -17.32 -0.38
C HIS A 203 -23.52 -17.70 -1.73
N ARG A 204 -24.12 -17.27 -2.84
CA ARG A 204 -23.58 -17.47 -4.19
C ARG A 204 -22.37 -16.57 -4.41
N VAL A 205 -22.50 -15.29 -4.09
CA VAL A 205 -21.43 -14.30 -4.22
C VAL A 205 -20.22 -14.70 -3.38
N THR A 206 -20.40 -15.20 -2.15
CA THR A 206 -19.26 -15.65 -1.32
C THR A 206 -18.58 -16.92 -1.81
N LYS A 207 -19.30 -17.83 -2.47
CA LYS A 207 -18.70 -19.02 -3.11
C LYS A 207 -17.96 -18.68 -4.41
N GLU A 208 -18.39 -17.63 -5.08
CA GLU A 208 -17.80 -17.16 -6.34
C GLU A 208 -16.74 -16.08 -6.13
N ALA A 209 -16.57 -15.54 -4.92
CA ALA A 209 -15.59 -14.49 -4.56
C ALA A 209 -14.30 -15.07 -3.97
#